data_AF-A0A5B6VWF5-F1
#
_entry.id   AF-A0A5B6VWF5-F1
#
_cell.length_a   1.000
_cell.length_b   1.000
_cell.length_c   1.000
_cell.angle_alpha   90.00
_cell.angle_beta   90.00
_cell.angle_gamma   90.00
#
_symmetry.space_group_name_H-M   'P 1'
#
loop_
_entity.id
_entity.type
_entity.pdbx_description
1 polymer ?
#
loop_
_entity_poly.entity_id
_entity_poly.type
_entity_poly.pdbx_seq_one_letter_code
_entity_poly.pdbx_strand_id
1 'polypeptide(L)'
;MSCFLLPLSFCSKFECIISRFWWQKPGKKCGIHWCEFAELCNLKENEGMGFRSLEKFSIALLAKKGHLKAKYYSNINFLNSGLSTYPSYAWKSIWAAKKLFLEGMC
;
A
#
# COMPACT_ATOMS: atom_id res chain seq x y z
N MET A 1 15.21 -6.89 0.45
CA MET A 1 15.58 -5.52 0.01
C MET A 1 14.51 -5.02 -0.95
N SER A 2 13.73 -4.02 -0.58
CA SER A 2 12.71 -3.43 -1.48
C SER A 2 12.49 -2.01 -0.97
N CYS A 3 12.88 -1.03 -1.78
CA CYS A 3 12.94 0.39 -1.44
C CYS A 3 12.07 1.23 -2.38
N PHE A 4 11.09 0.59 -3.02
CA PHE A 4 10.25 1.19 -4.05
C PHE A 4 8.79 0.93 -3.74
N LEU A 5 7.93 1.91 -4.07
CA LEU A 5 6.50 1.64 -4.13
C LEU A 5 6.20 0.70 -5.28
N LEU A 6 5.28 -0.21 -5.03
CA LEU A 6 4.68 -0.99 -6.09
C LEU A 6 3.75 -0.09 -6.92
N PRO A 7 3.81 -0.14 -8.26
CA PRO A 7 2.86 0.59 -9.09
C PRO A 7 1.42 0.16 -8.79
N LEU A 8 0.49 1.12 -8.75
CA LEU A 8 -0.96 0.87 -8.54
C LEU A 8 -1.52 -0.22 -9.45
N SER A 9 -1.15 -0.18 -10.73
CA SER A 9 -1.59 -1.16 -11.74
C SER A 9 -1.08 -2.57 -11.45
N PHE A 10 0.09 -2.69 -10.84
CA PHE A 10 0.63 -3.97 -10.39
C PHE A 10 -0.14 -4.48 -9.16
N CYS A 11 -0.34 -3.62 -8.16
CA CYS A 11 -1.12 -3.95 -6.96
C CYS A 11 -2.53 -4.44 -7.33
N SER A 12 -3.24 -3.70 -8.17
CA SER A 12 -4.60 -4.05 -8.62
C SER A 12 -4.65 -5.39 -9.37
N LYS A 13 -3.70 -5.65 -10.28
CA LYS A 13 -3.61 -6.95 -10.96
C LYS A 13 -3.35 -8.10 -9.98
N PHE A 14 -2.48 -7.87 -8.99
CA PHE A 14 -2.14 -8.87 -8.00
C PHE A 14 -3.32 -9.18 -7.07
N GLU A 15 -3.99 -8.14 -6.59
CA GLU A 15 -5.23 -8.25 -5.80
C GLU A 15 -6.31 -8.99 -6.59
N CYS A 16 -6.46 -8.73 -7.89
CA CYS A 16 -7.38 -9.47 -8.77
C CYS A 16 -7.04 -10.97 -8.89
N ILE A 17 -5.75 -11.33 -8.95
CA ILE A 17 -5.32 -12.73 -8.97
C ILE A 17 -5.65 -13.42 -7.64
N ILE A 18 -5.37 -12.76 -6.51
CA ILE A 18 -5.71 -13.27 -5.16
C ILE A 18 -7.22 -13.48 -5.06
N SER A 19 -7.99 -12.46 -5.43
CA SER A 19 -9.43 -12.45 -5.57
C SER A 19 -9.93 -13.70 -6.32
N ARG A 20 -9.43 -13.92 -7.54
CA ARG A 20 -9.79 -15.09 -8.36
C ARG A 20 -9.39 -16.40 -7.69
N PHE A 21 -8.21 -16.49 -7.09
CA PHE A 21 -7.77 -17.70 -6.40
C PHE A 21 -8.71 -18.09 -5.24
N TRP A 22 -9.12 -17.12 -4.42
CA TRP A 22 -9.99 -17.41 -3.26
C TRP A 22 -11.45 -17.61 -3.63
N TRP A 23 -11.92 -16.97 -4.70
CA TRP A 23 -13.33 -17.01 -5.08
C TRP A 23 -13.66 -17.98 -6.21
N GLN A 24 -12.69 -18.39 -7.04
CA GLN A 24 -12.93 -19.45 -8.01
C GLN A 24 -12.94 -20.82 -7.30
N LYS A 25 -14.10 -21.49 -7.28
CA LYS A 25 -14.20 -22.89 -6.89
C LYS A 25 -14.22 -23.77 -8.15
N PRO A 26 -13.54 -24.93 -8.15
CA PRO A 26 -13.73 -25.93 -9.20
C PRO A 26 -15.14 -26.53 -9.09
N GLY A 27 -15.90 -26.48 -10.19
CA GLY A 27 -17.28 -27.00 -10.29
C GLY A 27 -18.37 -25.93 -10.21
N LYS A 28 -19.63 -26.30 -10.53
CA LYS A 28 -20.82 -25.43 -10.68
C LYS A 28 -21.26 -24.63 -9.42
N LYS A 29 -20.42 -24.50 -8.40
CA LYS A 29 -20.72 -23.69 -7.20
C LYS A 29 -20.25 -22.25 -7.44
N CYS A 30 -21.16 -21.29 -7.34
CA CYS A 30 -20.84 -19.87 -7.46
C CYS A 30 -19.82 -19.47 -6.38
N GLY A 31 -18.69 -18.92 -6.81
CA GLY A 31 -17.73 -18.22 -5.97
C GLY A 31 -18.29 -16.96 -5.34
N ILE A 32 -17.53 -16.34 -4.44
CA ILE A 32 -17.84 -15.00 -3.92
C ILE A 32 -17.45 -13.96 -4.98
N HIS A 33 -18.15 -13.96 -6.11
CA HIS A 33 -17.95 -13.01 -7.20
C HIS A 33 -18.61 -11.64 -6.96
N TRP A 34 -19.46 -11.56 -5.94
CA TRP A 34 -20.32 -10.39 -5.67
C TRP A 34 -19.66 -9.30 -4.83
N CYS A 35 -18.46 -9.55 -4.29
CA CYS A 35 -17.77 -8.61 -3.41
C CYS A 35 -16.44 -8.21 -4.03
N GLU A 36 -16.21 -6.91 -4.14
CA GLU A 36 -14.94 -6.39 -4.65
C GLU A 36 -13.85 -6.53 -3.58
N PHE A 37 -12.62 -6.87 -3.98
CA PHE A 37 -11.50 -6.96 -3.03
C PHE A 37 -11.26 -5.62 -2.31
N ALA A 38 -11.52 -4.49 -2.98
CA ALA A 38 -11.44 -3.16 -2.40
C ALA A 38 -12.44 -2.96 -1.24
N GLU A 39 -13.65 -3.52 -1.32
CA GLU A 39 -14.65 -3.43 -0.24
C GLU A 39 -14.21 -4.24 0.98
N LEU A 40 -13.59 -5.40 0.77
CA LEU A 40 -13.02 -6.20 1.86
C LEU A 40 -11.87 -5.49 2.58
N CYS A 41 -11.19 -4.57 1.88
CA CYS A 41 -10.15 -3.74 2.46
C CYS A 41 -10.66 -2.61 3.36
N ASN A 42 -11.97 -2.34 3.37
CA ASN A 42 -12.56 -1.40 4.31
C ASN A 42 -12.52 -1.95 5.74
N LEU A 43 -12.58 -1.06 6.73
CA LEU A 43 -12.69 -1.44 8.13
C LEU A 43 -14.01 -2.18 8.38
N LYS A 44 -14.03 -3.02 9.41
CA LYS A 44 -15.24 -3.76 9.81
C LYS A 44 -16.40 -2.83 10.20
N GLU A 45 -16.07 -1.65 10.71
CA GLU A 45 -17.03 -0.57 11.00
C GLU A 45 -17.68 -0.01 9.73
N ASN A 46 -16.99 -0.09 8.59
CA ASN A 46 -17.45 0.35 7.27
C ASN A 46 -17.83 -0.87 6.40
N GLU A 47 -18.39 -1.91 7.00
CA GLU A 47 -18.89 -3.12 6.31
C GLU A 47 -17.83 -3.94 5.55
N GLY A 48 -16.55 -3.64 5.74
CA GLY A 48 -15.43 -4.42 5.19
C GLY A 48 -14.96 -5.56 6.09
N MET A 49 -13.87 -6.23 5.69
CA MET A 49 -13.23 -7.29 6.50
C MET A 49 -11.88 -6.86 7.09
N GLY A 50 -11.46 -5.61 6.88
CA GLY A 50 -10.17 -5.09 7.35
C GLY A 50 -8.97 -5.66 6.58
N PHE A 51 -9.17 -6.16 5.36
CA PHE A 51 -8.06 -6.67 4.56
C PHE A 51 -7.09 -5.53 4.21
N ARG A 52 -5.79 -5.78 4.22
CA ARG A 52 -4.81 -4.73 3.89
C ARG A 52 -4.62 -4.69 2.37
N SER A 53 -4.92 -3.55 1.76
CA SER A 53 -4.56 -3.31 0.35
C SER A 53 -3.04 -3.40 0.18
N LEU A 54 -2.62 -4.04 -0.91
CA LEU A 54 -1.21 -4.26 -1.24
C LEU A 54 -0.46 -2.94 -1.46
N GLU A 55 -1.16 -1.93 -1.97
CA GLU A 55 -0.66 -0.57 -2.12
C GLU A 55 -0.34 0.04 -0.74
N LYS A 56 -1.34 0.07 0.16
CA LYS A 56 -1.19 0.60 1.52
C LYS A 56 -0.10 -0.16 2.29
N PHE A 57 -0.03 -1.49 2.10
CA PHE A 57 1.02 -2.33 2.69
C PHE A 57 2.40 -1.98 2.15
N SER A 58 2.56 -1.75 0.84
CA SER A 58 3.83 -1.33 0.22
C SER A 58 4.33 -0.01 0.80
N ILE A 59 3.42 0.96 0.96
CA ILE A 59 3.68 2.26 1.58
C ILE A 59 4.13 2.10 3.03
N ALA A 60 3.39 1.34 3.84
CA ALA A 60 3.71 1.11 5.24
C ALA A 60 5.05 0.38 5.42
N LEU A 61 5.33 -0.61 4.56
CA LEU A 61 6.60 -1.34 4.56
C LEU A 61 7.78 -0.43 4.20
N LEU A 62 7.58 0.51 3.28
CA LEU A 62 8.59 1.48 2.88
C LEU A 62 8.89 2.45 4.04
N ALA A 63 7.84 2.93 4.72
CA ALA A 63 7.98 3.79 5.89
C ALA A 63 8.68 3.09 7.07
N LYS A 64 8.41 1.80 7.29
CA LYS A 64 9.05 1.00 8.35
C LYS A 64 10.55 0.81 8.11
N LYS A 65 11.05 0.92 6.87
CA LYS A 65 12.47 0.74 6.56
C LYS A 65 13.29 1.99 6.91
N GLY A 66 13.86 1.98 8.10
CA GLY A 66 14.71 3.06 8.64
C GLY A 66 16.03 3.34 7.91
N HIS A 67 16.47 2.51 6.96
CA HIS A 67 17.70 2.77 6.18
C HIS A 67 17.60 3.96 5.22
N LEU A 68 16.38 4.46 4.98
CA LEU A 68 16.13 5.64 4.14
C LEU A 68 16.37 6.94 4.91
N LYS A 69 16.41 6.89 6.25
CA LYS A 69 16.72 8.04 7.12
C LYS A 69 18.08 8.61 6.79
N ALA A 70 19.14 7.80 6.80
CA ALA A 70 20.49 8.26 6.50
C ALA A 70 20.64 8.85 5.08
N LYS A 71 19.88 8.33 4.11
CA LYS A 71 19.98 8.76 2.70
C LYS A 71 19.17 10.02 2.39
N TYR A 72 18.01 10.21 3.04
CA TYR A 72 17.07 11.26 2.64
C TYR A 72 16.70 12.26 3.74
N TYR A 73 16.91 11.92 5.01
CA TYR A 73 16.60 12.79 6.14
C TYR A 73 17.53 12.50 7.33
N SER A 74 18.85 12.57 7.08
CA SER A 74 19.90 12.23 8.04
C SER A 74 19.79 13.04 9.34
N ASN A 75 19.54 14.34 9.21
CA ASN A 75 19.53 15.31 10.32
C ASN A 75 18.16 15.90 10.66
N ILE A 76 17.08 15.47 9.98
CA ILE A 76 15.74 16.07 10.13
C ILE A 76 14.72 14.95 10.33
N ASN A 77 13.69 15.19 11.14
CA ASN A 77 12.57 14.24 11.26
C ASN A 77 11.91 14.03 9.89
N PHE A 78 11.48 12.79 9.61
CA PHE A 78 10.79 12.46 8.35
C PHE A 78 9.64 13.42 8.04
N LEU A 79 8.85 13.80 9.07
CA LEU A 79 7.74 14.76 8.97
C LEU A 79 8.18 16.18 8.60
N ASN A 80 9.43 16.57 8.87
CA ASN A 80 9.98 17.90 8.58
C ASN A 80 10.93 17.92 7.38
N SER A 81 11.28 16.76 6.83
CA SER A 81 12.01 16.68 5.56
C SER A 81 11.19 17.34 4.44
N GLY A 82 11.85 17.80 3.36
CA GLY A 82 11.25 18.44 2.17
C GLY A 82 11.43 17.59 0.89
N LEU A 83 10.61 17.83 -0.14
CA LEU A 83 10.85 17.26 -1.47
C LEU A 83 11.98 18.07 -2.15
N SER A 84 13.07 17.41 -2.57
CA SER A 84 14.15 18.09 -3.30
C SER A 84 13.75 18.40 -4.74
N THR A 85 14.48 19.31 -5.41
CA THR A 85 14.22 19.73 -6.80
C THR A 85 14.27 18.56 -7.80
N TYR A 86 15.12 17.55 -7.55
CA TYR A 86 15.23 16.33 -8.36
C TYR A 86 15.19 15.10 -7.46
N PRO A 87 13.99 14.70 -6.99
CA PRO A 87 13.88 13.61 -6.05
C PRO A 87 13.94 12.27 -6.79
N SER A 88 14.73 11.33 -6.26
CA SER A 88 14.76 9.96 -6.77
C SER A 88 13.36 9.33 -6.71
N TYR A 89 13.09 8.32 -7.55
CA TYR A 89 11.80 7.63 -7.52
C TYR A 89 11.48 7.04 -6.13
N ALA A 90 12.51 6.55 -5.43
CA ALA A 90 12.40 6.11 -4.05
C ALA A 90 12.04 7.26 -3.10
N TRP A 91 12.62 8.46 -3.25
CA TRP A 91 12.24 9.61 -2.40
C TRP A 91 10.81 10.10 -2.66
N LYS A 92 10.39 10.17 -3.93
CA LYS A 92 8.99 10.46 -4.29
C LYS A 92 8.02 9.45 -3.64
N SER A 93 8.40 8.18 -3.65
CA SER A 93 7.66 7.08 -3.05
C SER A 93 7.51 7.20 -1.53
N ILE A 94 8.62 7.49 -0.84
CA ILE A 94 8.65 7.69 0.61
C ILE A 94 7.88 8.96 1.00
N TRP A 95 7.96 10.01 0.18
CA TRP A 95 7.23 11.24 0.38
C TRP A 95 5.70 11.07 0.24
N ALA A 96 5.24 10.25 -0.71
CA ALA A 96 3.81 9.91 -0.81
C ALA A 96 3.29 9.23 0.46
N ALA A 97 4.11 8.37 1.09
CA ALA A 97 3.78 7.76 2.38
C ALA A 97 3.60 8.80 3.49
N LYS A 98 4.39 9.89 3.50
CA LYS A 98 4.30 10.97 4.49
C LYS A 98 2.90 11.59 4.54
N LYS A 99 2.27 11.80 3.39
CA LYS A 99 0.90 12.33 3.29
C LYS A 99 -0.10 11.43 4.00
N LEU A 100 -0.01 10.11 3.78
CA LEU A 100 -0.90 9.13 4.39
C LEU A 100 -0.73 9.02 5.91
N PHE A 101 0.48 9.22 6.43
CA PHE A 101 0.72 9.31 7.88
C PHE A 101 0.09 10.55 8.51
N LEU A 102 0.16 11.71 7.85
CA LEU A 102 -0.47 12.95 8.33
C LEU A 102 -2.00 12.88 8.28
N GLU A 103 -2.56 12.16 7.31
CA GLU A 103 -4.00 11.94 7.17
C GLU A 103 -4.57 10.91 8.16
N GLY A 104 -3.74 10.32 9.04
CA GLY A 104 -4.23 9.49 10.15
C GLY A 104 -4.84 8.16 9.74
N MET A 105 -4.69 7.73 8.48
CA MET A 105 -5.16 6.42 8.02
C MET A 105 -4.22 5.31 8.52
N CYS A 106 -4.45 4.81 9.72
CA CYS A 106 -3.82 3.61 10.29
C CYS A 106 -4.87 2.56 10.67
#